data_AF-A0A955UKH1-F1
#
_entry.id   AF-A0A955UKH1-F1
#
_cell.length_a   1.000
_cell.length_b   1.000
_cell.length_c   1.000
_cell.angle_alpha   90.00
_cell.angle_beta   90.00
_cell.angle_gamma   90.00
#
_symmetry.space_group_name_H-M   'P 1'
#
loop_
_entity.id
_entity.type
_entity.pdbx_description
1 polymer ?
#
loop_
_entity_poly.entity_id
_entity_poly.type
_entity_poly.pdbx_seq_one_letter_code
_entity_poly.pdbx_strand_id
1 'polypeptide(L)'
;MLRWLALITIALTCADHWTTYVCLSSPIEGWQVTEANPVARWLFERAGLAGGLLIDSLVTFAAVAFLASTRTLGDGLKLAIFGVITLSTGYAVLNNLGAITRMGLAPWSGVV
;
A
#
# COMPACT_ATOMS: atom_id res chain seq x y z
N MET A 1 15.62 10.58 12.46
CA MET A 1 14.56 9.56 12.58
C MET A 1 13.44 9.79 11.57
N LEU A 2 12.81 10.97 11.51
CA LEU A 2 11.72 11.28 10.57
C LEU A 2 12.05 10.99 9.10
N ARG A 3 13.26 11.32 8.62
CA ARG A 3 13.70 11.01 7.25
C ARG A 3 13.68 9.51 6.94
N TRP A 4 14.15 8.69 7.89
CA TRP A 4 14.14 7.24 7.73
C TRP A 4 12.73 6.69 7.70
N LEU A 5 11.86 7.17 8.60
CA LEU A 5 10.45 6.79 8.58
C LEU A 5 9.78 7.17 7.26
N ALA A 6 10.00 8.38 6.74
CA ALA A 6 9.47 8.77 5.44
C ALA A 6 9.95 7.86 4.30
N LEU A 7 11.23 7.50 4.27
CA LEU A 7 11.78 6.56 3.29
C LEU A 7 11.18 5.16 3.42
N ILE A 8 11.03 4.66 4.65
CA ILE A 8 10.41 3.36 4.92
C ILE A 8 8.93 3.39 4.52
N THR A 9 8.21 4.46 4.83
CA THR A 9 6.82 4.66 4.41
C THR A 9 6.71 4.60 2.89
N ILE A 10 7.56 5.31 2.15
CA ILE A 10 7.55 5.27 0.68
C ILE A 10 7.83 3.84 0.17
N ALA A 11 8.85 3.17 0.70
CA ALA A 11 9.18 1.81 0.29
C ALA A 11 8.03 0.83 0.57
N LEU A 12 7.37 0.95 1.72
CA LEU A 12 6.20 0.14 2.07
C LEU A 12 4.99 0.47 1.20
N THR A 13 4.74 1.74 0.87
CA THR A 13 3.66 2.11 -0.06
C THR A 13 3.90 1.49 -1.44
N CYS A 14 5.14 1.51 -1.94
CA CYS A 14 5.47 0.83 -3.20
C CYS A 14 5.21 -0.68 -3.10
N ALA A 15 5.59 -1.32 -1.99
CA ALA A 15 5.33 -2.73 -1.77
C ALA A 15 3.82 -3.03 -1.68
N ASP A 16 3.06 -2.19 -1.00
CA ASP A 16 1.61 -2.30 -0.86
C ASP A 16 0.95 -2.22 -2.25
N HIS A 17 1.24 -1.18 -3.02
CA HIS A 17 0.69 -1.00 -4.36
C HIS A 17 1.06 -2.14 -5.32
N TRP A 18 2.30 -2.63 -5.24
CA TRP A 18 2.72 -3.78 -6.03
C TRP A 18 1.96 -5.04 -5.63
N THR A 19 1.87 -5.34 -4.33
CA THR A 19 1.15 -6.53 -3.85
C THR A 19 -0.35 -6.45 -4.12
N THR A 20 -0.97 -5.28 -3.97
CA THR A 20 -2.38 -5.02 -4.35
C THR A 20 -2.59 -5.23 -5.85
N TYR A 21 -1.67 -4.74 -6.69
CA TYR A 21 -1.74 -4.98 -8.13
C TYR A 21 -1.73 -6.48 -8.43
N VAL A 22 -0.76 -7.24 -7.88
CA VAL A 22 -0.66 -8.69 -8.10
C VAL A 22 -1.92 -9.42 -7.62
N CYS A 23 -2.44 -9.05 -6.45
CA CYS A 23 -3.66 -9.63 -5.88
C CYS A 23 -4.90 -9.43 -6.78
N LEU A 24 -5.05 -8.24 -7.37
CA LEU A 24 -6.27 -7.86 -8.08
C LEU A 24 -6.17 -8.02 -9.60
N SER A 25 -4.97 -8.07 -10.18
CA SER A 25 -4.78 -8.23 -11.62
C SER A 25 -4.90 -9.67 -12.10
N SER A 26 -4.73 -10.64 -11.20
CA SER A 26 -4.63 -12.07 -11.51
C SER A 26 -5.79 -12.84 -10.86
N PRO A 27 -7.01 -12.79 -11.41
CA PRO A 27 -8.13 -13.53 -10.86
C PRO A 27 -7.85 -15.04 -10.97
N ILE A 28 -7.99 -15.75 -9.85
CA ILE A 28 -7.85 -17.21 -9.78
C ILE A 28 -9.21 -17.81 -9.47
N GLU A 29 -9.54 -18.89 -10.18
CA GLU A 29 -10.79 -19.62 -9.98
C GLU A 29 -10.94 -20.07 -8.51
N GLY A 30 -12.11 -19.83 -7.93
CA GLY A 30 -12.40 -20.13 -6.52
C GLY A 30 -11.98 -19.04 -5.52
N TRP A 31 -11.29 -17.98 -5.95
CA TRP A 31 -10.93 -16.84 -5.10
C TRP A 31 -11.73 -15.58 -5.44
N GLN A 32 -12.23 -14.90 -4.41
CA GLN A 32 -12.75 -13.53 -4.53
C GLN A 32 -11.87 -12.59 -3.71
N VAL A 33 -11.00 -11.87 -4.41
CA VAL A 33 -10.13 -10.86 -3.81
C VAL A 33 -10.73 -9.48 -4.08
N THR A 34 -10.88 -8.69 -3.03
CA THR A 34 -11.36 -7.31 -3.12
C THR A 34 -10.43 -6.40 -2.33
N GLU A 35 -10.29 -5.17 -2.80
CA GLU A 35 -9.68 -4.09 -2.04
C GLU A 35 -10.49 -3.85 -0.76
N ALA A 36 -9.81 -3.84 0.39
CA ALA A 36 -10.43 -3.68 1.70
C ALA A 36 -10.68 -2.20 2.04
N ASN A 37 -9.84 -1.30 1.51
CA ASN A 37 -10.03 0.13 1.68
C ASN A 37 -11.16 0.63 0.75
N PRO A 38 -12.29 1.12 1.29
CA PRO A 38 -13.44 1.53 0.47
C PRO A 38 -13.12 2.69 -0.47
N VAL A 39 -12.17 3.56 -0.11
CA VAL A 39 -11.75 4.70 -0.94
C VAL A 39 -10.90 4.21 -2.12
N ALA A 40 -9.94 3.32 -1.86
CA ALA A 40 -9.12 2.72 -2.90
C ALA A 40 -9.97 1.86 -3.85
N ARG A 41 -10.91 1.07 -3.32
CA ARG A 41 -11.87 0.31 -4.12
C ARG A 41 -12.67 1.22 -5.05
N TRP A 42 -13.26 2.29 -4.51
CA TRP A 42 -14.00 3.27 -5.32
C TRP A 42 -13.10 3.89 -6.40
N LEU A 43 -11.84 4.20 -6.08
CA LEU A 43 -10.89 4.75 -7.03
C LEU A 43 -10.57 3.75 -8.15
N PHE A 44 -10.37 2.47 -7.83
CA PHE A 44 -10.11 1.41 -8.80
C PHE A 44 -11.31 1.13 -9.70
N GLU A 45 -12.54 1.20 -9.16
CA GLU A 45 -13.77 1.08 -9.94
C GLU A 45 -13.94 2.24 -10.95
N ARG A 46 -13.43 3.44 -10.63
CA ARG A 46 -13.56 4.64 -11.47
C ARG A 46 -12.44 4.81 -12.49
N ALA A 47 -11.21 4.55 -12.09
CA ALA A 47 -10.01 4.81 -12.89
C ALA A 47 -9.36 3.53 -13.44
N GLY A 48 -9.88 2.35 -13.10
CA GLY A 48 -9.22 1.07 -13.28
C GLY A 48 -8.12 0.84 -12.24
N LEU A 49 -7.67 -0.41 -12.10
CA LEU A 49 -6.66 -0.80 -11.11
C LEU A 49 -5.35 -0.01 -11.28
N ALA A 50 -4.77 -0.03 -12.49
CA ALA A 50 -3.50 0.65 -12.76
C ALA A 50 -3.61 2.18 -12.63
N GLY A 51 -4.68 2.77 -13.19
CA GLY A 51 -4.91 4.22 -13.10
C GLY A 51 -5.16 4.67 -11.66
N GLY A 52 -5.95 3.91 -10.90
CA GLY A 52 -6.19 4.21 -9.50
C GLY A 52 -4.95 4.05 -8.62
N LEU A 53 -4.13 3.02 -8.82
CA LEU A 53 -2.85 2.87 -8.11
C LEU A 53 -1.86 4.01 -8.42
N LEU A 54 -1.85 4.51 -9.66
CA LEU A 54 -1.03 5.68 -10.02
C LEU A 54 -1.50 6.92 -9.25
N ILE A 55 -2.81 7.18 -9.24
CA ILE A 55 -3.38 8.33 -8.52
C ILE A 55 -3.08 8.21 -7.02
N ASP A 56 -3.29 7.04 -6.43
CA ASP A 56 -2.99 6.78 -5.02
C ASP A 56 -1.51 7.01 -4.70
N SER A 57 -0.61 6.50 -5.55
CA SER A 57 0.84 6.72 -5.42
C SER A 57 1.21 8.21 -5.40
N LEU A 58 0.63 9.00 -6.30
CA LEU A 58 0.89 10.44 -6.38
C LEU A 58 0.36 11.18 -5.15
N VAL A 59 -0.85 10.85 -4.70
CA VAL A 59 -1.46 11.47 -3.52
C VAL A 59 -0.67 11.11 -2.26
N THR A 60 -0.33 9.83 -2.08
CA THR A 60 0.44 9.36 -0.94
C THR A 60 1.84 9.95 -0.92
N PHE A 61 2.52 10.04 -2.07
CA PHE A 61 3.82 10.70 -2.18
C PHE A 61 3.73 12.18 -1.79
N ALA A 62 2.74 12.91 -2.30
CA ALA A 62 2.52 14.32 -1.95
C ALA A 62 2.23 14.49 -0.45
N ALA A 63 1.43 13.60 0.16
CA ALA A 63 1.14 13.62 1.58
C ALA A 63 2.39 13.37 2.44
N VAL A 64 3.22 12.39 2.07
CA VAL A 64 4.50 12.11 2.76
C VAL A 64 5.46 13.28 2.62
N ALA A 65 5.60 13.85 1.42
CA ALA A 65 6.45 15.01 1.17
C ALA A 65 5.99 16.23 1.98
N PHE A 66 4.69 16.48 2.03
CA PHE A 66 4.10 17.54 2.87
C PHE A 66 4.39 17.29 4.36
N LEU A 67 4.09 16.10 4.88
CA LEU A 67 4.30 15.76 6.29
C LEU A 67 5.78 15.88 6.70
N ALA A 68 6.69 15.47 5.83
CA ALA A 68 8.12 15.55 6.07
C ALA A 68 8.65 17.00 6.08
N SER A 69 8.09 17.87 5.23
CA SER A 69 8.60 19.23 5.01
C SER A 69 7.89 20.31 5.83
N THR A 70 6.62 20.08 6.23
CA THR A 70 5.83 21.08 6.94
C THR A 70 6.47 21.47 8.27
N ARG A 71 6.45 22.76 8.61
CA ARG A 71 6.91 23.26 9.92
C ARG A 71 5.77 23.44 10.92
N THR A 72 4.53 23.27 10.47
CA THR A 72 3.32 23.48 11.28
C THR A 72 3.15 22.41 12.37
N LEU A 73 3.68 21.21 12.14
CA LEU A 73 3.57 20.09 13.08
C LEU A 73 4.88 19.87 13.83
N GLY A 74 4.79 19.65 15.14
CA GLY A 74 5.92 19.24 15.96
C GLY A 74 6.44 17.85 15.59
N ASP A 75 7.73 17.61 15.78
CA ASP A 75 8.40 16.37 15.36
C ASP A 75 7.82 15.11 16.01
N GLY A 76 7.37 15.21 17.27
CA GLY A 76 6.70 14.09 17.95
C GLY A 76 5.40 13.67 17.27
N LEU A 77 4.59 14.63 16.81
CA LEU A 77 3.34 14.33 16.10
C LEU A 77 3.63 13.74 14.72
N LYS A 78 4.61 14.28 13.98
CA LYS A 78 5.03 13.71 12.71
C LYS A 78 5.51 12.27 12.86
N LEU A 79 6.26 11.98 13.92
CA LEU A 79 6.74 10.65 14.23
C LEU A 79 5.58 9.70 14.51
N ALA A 80 4.59 10.13 15.30
CA ALA A 80 3.39 9.34 15.55
C ALA A 80 2.60 9.06 14.27
N ILE A 81 2.39 10.07 13.42
CA ILE A 81 1.66 9.93 12.15
C ILE A 81 2.43 8.97 11.22
N PHE A 82 3.72 9.19 10.99
CA PHE A 82 4.53 8.27 10.18
C PHE A 82 4.56 6.86 10.76
N GLY A 83 4.59 6.71 12.08
CA GLY A 83 4.52 5.41 12.74
C GLY A 83 3.21 4.67 12.41
N VAL A 84 2.07 5.35 12.53
CA VAL A 84 0.75 4.78 12.20
C VAL A 84 0.68 4.40 10.72
N ILE A 85 1.11 5.29 9.82
CA ILE A 85 1.11 5.01 8.37
C ILE A 85 1.99 3.79 8.09
N THR A 86 3.23 3.79 8.58
CA THR A 86 4.19 2.69 8.37
C THR A 86 3.63 1.35 8.87
N LEU A 87 3.05 1.31 10.06
CA LEU A 87 2.49 0.08 10.62
C LEU A 87 1.26 -0.42 9.87
N SER A 88 0.35 0.49 9.51
CA SER A 88 -0.87 0.13 8.77
C SER A 88 -0.57 -0.33 7.34
N THR A 89 0.32 0.37 6.61
CA THR A 89 0.78 -0.06 5.29
C THR A 89 1.56 -1.38 5.39
N GLY A 90 2.40 -1.55 6.40
CA GLY A 90 3.10 -2.83 6.65
C GLY A 90 2.13 -3.99 6.88
N TYR A 91 1.04 -3.77 7.62
CA TYR A 91 0.00 -4.76 7.80
C TYR A 91 -0.72 -5.11 6.48
N ALA A 92 -1.03 -4.10 5.63
CA ALA A 92 -1.62 -4.31 4.31
C ALA A 92 -0.71 -5.18 3.41
N VAL A 93 0.59 -4.87 3.36
CA VAL A 93 1.58 -5.67 2.64
C VAL A 93 1.58 -7.12 3.11
N LEU A 94 1.62 -7.36 4.43
CA LEU A 94 1.60 -8.72 4.97
C LEU A 94 0.31 -9.47 4.63
N ASN A 95 -0.84 -8.79 4.66
CA ASN A 95 -2.12 -9.37 4.27
C ASN A 95 -2.13 -9.76 2.78
N ASN A 96 -1.66 -8.86 1.91
CA ASN A 96 -1.56 -9.12 0.47
C ASN A 96 -0.58 -10.25 0.16
N LEU A 97 0.60 -10.29 0.80
CA LEU A 97 1.54 -11.41 0.65
C LEU A 97 0.93 -12.75 1.09
N GLY A 98 0.14 -12.74 2.17
CA GLY A 98 -0.61 -13.91 2.61
C GLY A 98 -1.64 -14.36 1.57
N ALA A 99 -2.36 -13.43 0.95
CA ALA A 99 -3.29 -13.72 -0.14
C ALA A 99 -2.56 -14.28 -1.37
N ILE A 100 -1.50 -13.61 -1.84
CA ILE A 100 -0.63 -14.05 -2.95
C ILE A 100 -0.12 -15.47 -2.73
N THR A 101 0.31 -15.80 -1.51
CA THR A 101 0.81 -17.14 -1.18
C THR A 101 -0.29 -18.19 -1.24
N ARG A 102 -1.47 -17.93 -0.65
CA ARG A 102 -2.61 -18.88 -0.68
C ARG A 102 -3.21 -19.06 -2.07
N MET A 103 -3.10 -18.03 -2.90
CA MET A 103 -3.50 -18.05 -4.30
C MET A 103 -2.49 -18.79 -5.20
N GLY A 104 -1.29 -19.12 -4.72
CA GLY A 104 -0.25 -19.73 -5.56
C GLY A 104 0.39 -18.76 -6.57
N LEU A 105 0.19 -17.45 -6.41
CA LEU A 105 0.83 -16.41 -7.23
C LEU A 105 2.29 -16.18 -6.83
N ALA A 106 2.65 -16.55 -5.60
CA ALA A 106 4.01 -16.41 -5.11
C ALA A 106 4.96 -17.40 -5.81
N PRO A 107 6.08 -16.95 -6.41
CA PRO A 107 7.08 -17.86 -6.97
C PRO A 107 7.74 -18.77 -5.91
N TRP A 108 7.62 -18.41 -4.63
CA TRP A 108 8.06 -19.22 -3.49
C TRP A 108 6.97 -20.10 -2.89
N SER A 109 5.74 -20.10 -3.43
CA SER A 109 4.64 -20.91 -2.89
C SER A 109 4.81 -22.41 -3.15
N GLY A 110 5.62 -22.80 -4.13
CA GLY A 110 5.81 -24.21 -4.50
C GLY A 110 4.56 -24.87 -5.11
N VAL A 111 3.57 -24.07 -5.52
CA VAL A 111 2.27 -24.51 -6.08
C VAL A 111 2.25 -24.47 -7.62
N VAL A 112 3.42 -24.45 -8.27
CA VAL A 112 3.53 -24.58 -9.73
C VAL A 112 3.65 -26.04 -10.13
#